data_AF-A0AAN7EB69-F1
#
_entry.id   AF-A0AAN7EB69-F1
#
_cell.length_a   1.000
_cell.length_b   1.000
_cell.length_c   1.000
_cell.angle_alpha   90.00
_cell.angle_beta   90.00
_cell.angle_gamma   90.00
#
_symmetry.space_group_name_H-M   'P 1'
#
loop_
_entity.id
_entity.type
_entity.pdbx_description
1 polymer ?
#
loop_
_entity_poly.entity_id
_entity_poly.type
_entity_poly.pdbx_seq_one_letter_code
_entity_poly.pdbx_strand_id
1 'polypeptide(L)'
;MAFLLSSLGLLVVGAGGIRPCNLAFGADQFNPNTESGKRGISSFFNWYYFTYTFAMMVSLTFIVYVQSNVSWAWGLAIPTFLMLLSCVLFFVGTRIYVILKPEGGPLASIVQVIVAAVKKRQLKLPEQPWLSLFNHIPTSTINSKLPYTDQFRFLDKAAIITPDDQVKSDGSAANPWRLCSMQQVEQVKCLMRVIPIGVAASIYYVVIVQQKTYVVFQALQFDRRLGNTNFTIPAASYIIFTMLALTIWIPVYDRIIVPTLRRFTGKEGGITVLQKMGVGMVLAIITMLVSALVEERRRTLAITKPVGMDPRRGAISSLSGMWLIPQLSLVGLSEAFTLVGEVEFYYKQFPENMRSIGGSFLFVGFALSSYFSSFLVSVIHRTTSGAATGQWLPEDLNKGRLDYFYYLIAAIEVVNLGYFIICAKWYKYKGSDTSVHEVDMGKMQSGKEKPLV
;
A
#
# COMPACT_ATOMS: atom_id res chain seq x y z
N MET A 1 -6.10 29.64 11.19
CA MET A 1 -5.61 28.68 10.16
C MET A 1 -4.15 28.33 10.32
N ALA A 2 -3.22 29.29 10.45
CA ALA A 2 -1.78 29.01 10.58
C ALA A 2 -1.45 27.99 11.69
N PHE A 3 -1.95 28.20 12.93
CA PHE A 3 -1.72 27.27 14.05
C PHE A 3 -2.15 25.83 13.73
N LEU A 4 -3.33 25.63 13.12
CA LEU A 4 -3.84 24.32 12.75
C LEU A 4 -3.01 23.66 11.63
N LEU A 5 -2.61 24.43 10.62
CA LEU A 5 -1.77 23.91 9.53
C LEU A 5 -0.37 23.55 10.03
N SER A 6 0.21 24.37 10.91
CA SER A 6 1.50 24.09 11.54
C SER A 6 1.44 22.84 12.41
N SER A 7 0.39 22.67 13.22
CA SER A 7 0.25 21.47 14.08
C SER A 7 0.05 20.20 13.25
N LEU A 8 -0.77 20.26 12.19
CA LEU A 8 -0.91 19.16 11.23
C LEU A 8 0.41 18.85 10.50
N GLY A 9 1.18 19.88 10.13
CA GLY A 9 2.50 19.72 9.52
C GLY A 9 3.48 18.99 10.46
N LEU A 10 3.56 19.39 11.73
CA LEU A 10 4.38 18.71 12.74
C LEU A 10 3.92 17.26 12.97
N LEU A 11 2.61 17.01 12.99
CA LEU A 11 2.05 15.68 13.10
C LEU A 11 2.46 14.80 11.92
N VAL A 12 2.41 15.32 10.69
CA VAL A 12 2.85 14.60 9.49
C VAL A 12 4.34 14.26 9.56
N VAL A 13 5.19 15.23 9.95
CA VAL A 13 6.64 15.01 10.08
C VAL A 13 6.94 13.94 11.13
N GLY A 14 6.33 14.04 12.32
CA GLY A 14 6.53 13.07 13.40
C GLY A 14 6.02 11.66 13.04
N ALA A 15 4.79 11.57 12.52
CA ALA A 15 4.21 10.29 12.13
C ALA A 15 4.96 9.63 10.96
N GLY A 16 5.42 10.43 9.99
CA GLY A 16 6.20 9.97 8.85
C GLY A 16 7.57 9.40 9.23
N GLY A 17 8.23 9.99 10.23
CA GLY A 17 9.52 9.50 10.74
C GLY A 17 9.39 8.22 11.58
N ILE A 18 8.39 8.13 12.45
CA ILE A 18 8.29 7.02 13.42
C ILE A 18 7.78 5.72 12.77
N ARG A 19 6.77 5.80 11.89
CA ARG A 19 6.09 4.62 11.33
C ARG A 19 7.01 3.59 10.64
N PRO A 20 7.92 3.97 9.72
CA PRO A 20 8.78 3.00 9.05
C PRO A 20 9.90 2.47 9.97
N CYS A 21 10.27 3.21 11.01
CA CYS A 21 11.39 2.86 11.89
C CYS A 21 10.97 1.99 13.08
N ASN A 22 9.77 2.19 13.63
CA ASN A 22 9.37 1.56 14.90
C ASN A 22 9.34 0.03 14.83
N LEU A 23 8.73 -0.53 13.78
CA LEU A 23 8.64 -1.99 13.59
C LEU A 23 10.00 -2.63 13.32
N ALA A 24 10.83 -1.98 12.50
CA ALA A 24 12.17 -2.45 12.18
C ALA A 24 13.03 -2.44 13.45
N PHE A 25 13.07 -1.32 14.16
CA PHE A 25 13.81 -1.17 15.40
C PHE A 25 13.40 -2.18 16.47
N GLY A 26 12.10 -2.48 16.61
CA GLY A 26 11.60 -3.50 17.52
C GLY A 26 12.03 -4.92 17.14
N ALA A 27 12.04 -5.24 15.84
CA ALA A 27 12.54 -6.54 15.35
C ALA A 27 14.06 -6.70 15.53
N ASP A 28 14.82 -5.61 15.38
CA ASP A 28 16.29 -5.58 15.53
C ASP A 28 16.77 -5.91 16.95
N GLN A 29 15.88 -5.88 17.94
CA GLN A 29 16.20 -6.25 19.32
C GLN A 29 16.41 -7.77 19.51
N PHE A 30 16.04 -8.57 18.51
CA PHE A 30 16.15 -10.03 18.55
C PHE A 30 17.21 -10.52 17.57
N ASN A 31 18.03 -11.51 17.98
CA ASN A 31 19.04 -12.08 17.09
C ASN A 31 18.42 -13.08 16.10
N PRO A 32 18.38 -12.79 14.78
CA PRO A 32 17.74 -13.68 13.80
C PRO A 32 18.52 -14.99 13.57
N ASN A 33 19.77 -15.09 14.03
CA ASN A 33 20.60 -16.29 13.87
C ASN A 33 20.36 -17.35 14.95
N THR A 34 19.61 -17.03 16.02
CA THR A 34 19.25 -17.98 17.07
C THR A 34 17.79 -18.41 16.95
N GLU A 35 17.48 -19.66 17.33
CA GLU A 35 16.08 -20.12 17.34
C GLU A 35 15.20 -19.28 18.29
N SER A 36 15.75 -18.90 19.44
CA SER A 36 15.06 -18.04 20.42
C SER A 36 14.75 -16.67 19.84
N GLY A 37 15.67 -16.06 19.10
CA GLY A 37 15.45 -14.77 18.46
C GLY A 37 14.43 -14.86 17.31
N LYS A 38 14.48 -15.89 16.46
CA LYS A 38 13.44 -16.12 15.43
C LYS A 38 12.04 -16.25 16.03
N ARG A 39 11.90 -17.01 17.12
CA ARG A 39 10.62 -17.13 17.87
C ARG A 39 10.21 -15.80 18.49
N GLY A 40 11.17 -15.06 19.06
CA GLY A 40 10.96 -13.72 19.62
C GLY A 40 10.42 -12.73 18.59
N ILE A 41 11.02 -12.66 17.40
CA ILE A 41 10.57 -11.82 16.28
C ILE A 41 9.12 -12.17 15.91
N SER A 42 8.80 -13.46 15.72
CA SER A 42 7.44 -13.88 15.36
C SER A 42 6.42 -13.51 16.45
N SER A 43 6.76 -13.73 17.73
CA SER A 43 5.90 -13.35 18.86
C SER A 43 5.70 -11.83 18.94
N PHE A 44 6.77 -11.05 18.74
CA PHE A 44 6.73 -9.59 18.70
C PHE A 44 5.75 -9.08 17.65
N PHE A 45 5.86 -9.57 16.40
CA PHE A 45 4.93 -9.17 15.34
C PHE A 45 3.48 -9.54 15.68
N ASN A 46 3.23 -10.75 16.20
CA ASN A 46 1.87 -11.16 16.59
C ASN A 46 1.28 -10.23 17.66
N TRP A 47 2.03 -9.95 18.73
CA TRP A 47 1.60 -9.03 19.79
C TRP A 47 1.45 -7.59 19.30
N TYR A 48 2.35 -7.13 18.44
CA TYR A 48 2.25 -5.81 17.83
C TYR A 48 0.94 -5.66 17.03
N TYR A 49 0.64 -6.61 16.14
CA TYR A 49 -0.58 -6.54 15.33
C TYR A 49 -1.84 -6.70 16.17
N PHE A 50 -1.82 -7.56 17.18
CA PHE A 50 -2.95 -7.70 18.12
C PHE A 50 -3.21 -6.39 18.88
N THR A 51 -2.19 -5.83 19.53
CA THR A 51 -2.30 -4.59 20.31
C THR A 51 -2.66 -3.39 19.43
N TYR A 52 -2.07 -3.28 18.25
CA TYR A 52 -2.41 -2.25 17.26
C TYR A 52 -3.89 -2.32 16.86
N THR A 53 -4.38 -3.52 16.53
CA THR A 53 -5.77 -3.73 16.12
C THR A 53 -6.74 -3.33 17.24
N PHE A 54 -6.47 -3.77 18.47
CA PHE A 54 -7.26 -3.39 19.64
C PHE A 54 -7.23 -1.87 19.89
N ALA A 55 -6.05 -1.25 19.87
CA ALA A 55 -5.89 0.19 20.07
C ALA A 55 -6.62 1.01 18.99
N MET A 56 -6.61 0.55 17.73
CA MET A 56 -7.38 1.15 16.65
C MET A 56 -8.89 1.08 16.91
N MET A 57 -9.41 -0.05 17.40
CA MET A 57 -10.83 -0.16 17.75
C MET A 57 -11.22 0.80 18.88
N VAL A 58 -10.39 0.90 19.93
CA VAL A 58 -10.59 1.87 21.03
C VAL A 58 -10.53 3.31 20.53
N SER A 59 -9.58 3.63 19.65
CA SER A 59 -9.45 4.96 19.06
C SER A 59 -10.68 5.35 18.24
N LEU A 60 -11.14 4.49 17.34
CA LEU A 60 -12.30 4.74 16.48
C LEU A 60 -13.64 4.78 17.22
N THR A 61 -13.69 4.31 18.48
CA THR A 61 -14.91 4.31 19.30
C THR A 61 -14.81 5.30 20.44
N PHE A 62 -14.01 5.00 21.46
CA PHE A 62 -13.90 5.79 22.68
C PHE A 62 -13.32 7.19 22.42
N ILE A 63 -12.19 7.31 21.71
CA ILE A 63 -11.57 8.63 21.48
C ILE A 63 -12.47 9.47 20.57
N VAL A 64 -13.04 8.87 19.52
CA VAL A 64 -14.00 9.55 18.64
C VAL A 64 -15.27 9.99 19.41
N TYR A 65 -15.76 9.18 20.35
CA TYR A 65 -16.89 9.55 21.20
C TYR A 65 -16.54 10.75 22.10
N VAL A 66 -15.38 10.72 22.78
CA VAL A 66 -14.92 11.87 23.57
C VAL A 66 -14.80 13.13 22.70
N GLN A 67 -14.22 13.01 21.50
CA GLN A 67 -14.07 14.14 20.59
C GLN A 67 -15.40 14.70 20.09
N SER A 68 -16.37 13.84 19.79
CA SER A 68 -17.64 14.23 19.15
C SER A 68 -18.75 14.60 20.13
N ASN A 69 -18.77 13.99 21.31
CA ASN A 69 -19.86 14.11 22.28
C ASN A 69 -19.44 14.84 23.57
N VAL A 70 -18.16 14.87 23.92
CA VAL A 70 -17.67 15.54 25.14
C VAL A 70 -16.97 16.85 24.80
N SER A 71 -15.82 16.80 24.13
CA SER A 71 -15.07 17.99 23.71
C SER A 71 -13.93 17.62 22.75
N TRP A 72 -13.75 18.43 21.71
CA TRP A 72 -12.60 18.34 20.81
C TRP A 72 -11.26 18.51 21.54
N ALA A 73 -11.20 19.36 22.56
CA ALA A 73 -9.97 19.58 23.31
C ALA A 73 -9.52 18.31 24.04
N TRP A 74 -10.44 17.62 24.72
CA TRP A 74 -10.16 16.35 25.38
C TRP A 74 -9.88 15.22 24.38
N GLY A 75 -10.62 15.17 23.27
CA GLY A 75 -10.41 14.18 22.21
C GLY A 75 -9.01 14.25 21.59
N LEU A 76 -8.43 15.44 21.48
CA LEU A 76 -7.05 15.63 21.00
C LEU A 76 -6.01 15.50 22.11
N ALA A 77 -6.31 15.94 23.34
CA ALA A 77 -5.38 15.89 24.46
C ALA A 77 -5.03 14.44 24.88
N ILE A 78 -5.99 13.52 24.84
CA ILE A 78 -5.75 12.11 25.22
C ILE A 78 -4.66 11.46 24.33
N PRO A 79 -4.78 11.44 22.98
CA PRO A 79 -3.70 10.96 22.12
C PRO A 79 -2.36 11.67 22.32
N THR A 80 -2.36 12.99 22.54
CA THR A 80 -1.14 13.75 22.77
C THR A 80 -0.43 13.31 24.06
N PHE A 81 -1.17 13.12 25.15
CA PHE A 81 -0.62 12.62 26.40
C PHE A 81 -0.08 11.19 26.26
N LEU A 82 -0.82 10.30 25.59
CA LEU A 82 -0.37 8.94 25.32
C LEU A 82 0.90 8.90 24.46
N MET A 83 1.02 9.78 23.47
CA MET A 83 2.23 9.92 22.66
C MET A 83 3.40 10.43 23.51
N LEU A 84 3.19 11.43 24.36
CA LEU A 84 4.22 11.93 25.28
C LEU A 84 4.73 10.82 26.21
N LEU A 85 3.81 10.05 26.79
CA LEU A 85 4.14 8.90 27.63
C LEU A 85 4.94 7.84 26.86
N SER A 86 4.53 7.54 25.62
CA SER A 86 5.26 6.63 24.72
C SER A 86 6.70 7.11 24.47
N CYS A 87 6.90 8.40 24.19
CA CYS A 87 8.24 8.98 24.03
C CYS A 87 9.09 8.84 25.30
N VAL A 88 8.52 9.14 26.48
CA VAL A 88 9.22 8.99 27.76
C VAL A 88 9.67 7.54 27.97
N LEU A 89 8.77 6.58 27.77
CA LEU A 89 9.07 5.15 27.91
C LEU A 89 10.16 4.69 26.92
N PHE A 90 10.10 5.16 25.68
CA PHE A 90 11.11 4.87 24.66
C PHE A 90 12.50 5.37 25.09
N PHE A 91 12.61 6.63 25.55
CA PHE A 91 13.91 7.17 25.95
C PHE A 91 14.47 6.55 27.24
N VAL A 92 13.62 6.16 28.20
CA VAL A 92 14.04 5.40 29.38
C VAL A 92 14.71 4.08 28.99
N GLY A 93 14.25 3.44 27.91
CA GLY A 93 14.81 2.19 27.39
C GLY A 93 16.16 2.30 26.67
N THR A 94 16.67 3.51 26.40
CA THR A 94 17.83 3.73 25.51
C THR A 94 19.06 2.90 25.85
N ARG A 95 19.34 2.66 27.14
CA ARG A 95 20.52 1.88 27.58
C ARG A 95 20.42 0.38 27.32
N ILE A 96 19.23 -0.12 26.99
CA ILE A 96 18.92 -1.55 26.81
C ILE A 96 18.87 -1.90 25.31
N TYR A 97 18.68 -0.90 24.44
CA TYR A 97 18.48 -1.15 23.02
C TYR A 97 19.74 -1.58 22.29
N VAL A 98 19.57 -2.54 21.38
CA VAL A 98 20.55 -2.92 20.37
C VAL A 98 20.50 -1.90 19.24
N ILE A 99 21.63 -1.26 18.95
CA ILE A 99 21.77 -0.25 17.89
C ILE A 99 22.65 -0.84 16.79
N LEU A 100 22.04 -1.08 15.62
CA LEU A 100 22.75 -1.57 14.43
C LEU A 100 23.49 -0.44 13.71
N LYS A 101 24.59 -0.76 13.03
CA LYS A 101 25.32 0.19 12.19
C LYS A 101 24.55 0.41 10.87
N PRO A 102 24.53 1.65 10.33
CA PRO A 102 23.84 1.92 9.07
C PRO A 102 24.55 1.22 7.91
N GLU A 103 23.83 0.33 7.24
CA GLU A 103 24.20 -0.20 5.92
C GLU A 103 23.64 0.76 4.86
N GLY A 104 24.45 1.17 3.87
CA GLY A 104 24.13 2.26 2.94
C GLY A 104 22.76 2.18 2.23
N GLY A 105 22.32 3.30 1.65
CA GLY A 105 20.96 3.47 1.16
C GLY A 105 20.68 2.78 -0.21
N PRO A 106 19.67 1.89 -0.31
CA PRO A 106 19.30 1.27 -1.59
C PRO A 106 18.79 2.28 -2.63
N LEU A 107 18.29 3.46 -2.22
CA LEU A 107 17.95 4.56 -3.12
C LEU A 107 19.16 5.07 -3.91
N ALA A 108 20.34 5.16 -3.30
CA ALA A 108 21.55 5.59 -4.00
C ALA A 108 21.90 4.62 -5.13
N SER A 109 21.75 3.31 -4.90
CA SER A 109 21.97 2.29 -5.92
C SER A 109 21.00 2.41 -7.10
N ILE A 110 19.74 2.76 -6.85
CA ILE A 110 18.74 2.99 -7.91
C ILE A 110 19.17 4.17 -8.79
N VAL A 111 19.51 5.31 -8.16
CA VAL A 111 19.91 6.51 -8.89
C VAL A 111 21.21 6.29 -9.66
N GLN A 112 22.18 5.59 -9.07
CA GLN A 112 23.44 5.23 -9.71
C GLN A 112 23.23 4.44 -11.00
N VAL A 113 22.40 3.39 -10.97
CA VAL A 113 22.08 2.57 -12.15
C VAL A 113 21.42 3.41 -13.24
N ILE A 114 20.45 4.26 -12.89
CA ILE A 114 19.77 5.14 -13.86
C ILE A 114 20.77 6.11 -14.49
N VAL A 115 21.60 6.77 -13.67
CA VAL A 115 22.62 7.73 -14.15
C VAL A 115 23.65 7.05 -15.03
N ALA A 116 24.17 5.88 -14.63
CA ALA A 116 25.15 5.12 -15.40
C ALA A 116 24.55 4.64 -16.74
N ALA A 117 23.31 4.14 -16.75
CA ALA A 117 22.61 3.73 -17.98
C ALA A 117 22.41 4.90 -18.94
N VAL A 118 22.04 6.09 -18.43
CA VAL A 118 21.88 7.30 -19.23
C VAL A 118 23.22 7.78 -19.80
N LYS A 119 24.30 7.78 -19.01
CA LYS A 119 25.65 8.13 -19.48
C LYS A 119 26.12 7.18 -20.59
N LYS A 120 25.81 5.88 -20.47
CA LYS A 120 26.18 4.84 -21.42
C LYS A 120 25.12 4.59 -22.51
N ARG A 121 24.15 5.50 -22.68
CA ARG A 121 23.01 5.30 -23.60
C ARG A 121 23.39 5.07 -25.05
N GLN A 122 24.54 5.57 -25.50
CA GLN A 122 25.02 5.43 -26.88
C GLN A 122 25.74 4.10 -27.13
N LEU A 123 26.08 3.33 -26.09
CA LEU A 123 26.75 2.05 -26.25
C LEU A 123 25.78 0.99 -26.79
N LYS A 124 26.29 0.10 -27.65
CA LYS A 124 25.57 -1.08 -28.12
C LYS A 124 25.62 -2.16 -27.04
N LEU A 125 24.49 -2.85 -26.85
CA LEU A 125 24.43 -3.99 -25.93
C LEU A 125 25.22 -5.17 -26.53
N PRO A 126 25.97 -5.91 -25.71
CA PRO A 126 26.63 -7.14 -26.15
C PRO A 126 25.62 -8.17 -26.68
N GLU A 127 26.04 -9.05 -27.60
CA GLU A 127 25.21 -10.15 -28.09
C GLU A 127 24.89 -11.19 -27.00
N GLN A 128 25.82 -11.38 -26.05
CA GLN A 128 25.64 -12.25 -24.87
C GLN A 128 25.83 -11.44 -23.57
N PRO A 129 24.80 -10.69 -23.11
CA PRO A 129 24.90 -9.82 -21.95
C PRO A 129 25.29 -10.54 -20.66
N TRP A 130 24.78 -11.76 -20.45
CA TRP A 130 25.00 -12.51 -19.20
C TRP A 130 26.46 -12.91 -18.95
N LEU A 131 27.30 -12.95 -20.00
CA LEU A 131 28.74 -13.25 -19.88
C LEU A 131 29.63 -12.01 -19.87
N SER A 132 29.16 -10.91 -20.44
CA SER A 132 29.99 -9.73 -20.74
C SER A 132 29.71 -8.52 -19.84
N LEU A 133 28.56 -8.50 -19.16
CA LEU A 133 28.24 -7.45 -18.20
C LEU A 133 29.04 -7.61 -16.91
N PHE A 134 29.39 -6.46 -16.32
CA PHE A 134 30.12 -6.40 -15.05
C PHE A 134 29.34 -7.08 -13.93
N ASN A 135 29.83 -8.22 -13.46
CA ASN A 135 29.15 -9.05 -12.47
C ASN A 135 29.98 -9.15 -11.19
N HIS A 136 29.88 -8.12 -10.35
CA HIS A 136 30.41 -8.16 -8.99
C HIS A 136 29.32 -8.53 -7.99
N ILE A 137 29.58 -9.55 -7.17
CA ILE A 137 28.72 -10.00 -6.08
C ILE A 137 29.45 -9.72 -4.76
N PRO A 138 28.96 -8.79 -3.91
CA PRO A 138 29.56 -8.54 -2.61
C PRO A 138 29.48 -9.80 -1.74
N THR A 139 30.56 -10.13 -1.03
CA THR A 139 30.68 -11.31 -0.15
C THR A 139 29.65 -11.34 1.00
N SER A 140 29.06 -10.20 1.35
CA SER A 140 27.99 -10.09 2.35
C SER A 140 26.59 -10.45 1.82
N THR A 141 26.40 -10.58 0.50
CA THR A 141 25.09 -10.75 -0.14
C THR A 141 24.87 -12.19 -0.61
N ILE A 142 24.97 -13.15 0.31
CA ILE A 142 24.98 -14.60 -0.03
C ILE A 142 23.61 -15.12 -0.51
N ASN A 143 22.49 -14.40 -0.29
CA ASN A 143 21.16 -15.02 -0.37
C ASN A 143 20.27 -14.74 -1.59
N SER A 144 20.66 -13.92 -2.58
CA SER A 144 19.84 -13.87 -3.81
C SER A 144 20.59 -13.35 -5.04
N LYS A 145 21.22 -14.25 -5.80
CA LYS A 145 21.64 -13.93 -7.18
C LYS A 145 20.39 -13.79 -8.04
N LEU A 146 20.10 -12.59 -8.52
CA LEU A 146 19.02 -12.35 -9.46
C LEU A 146 19.43 -12.88 -10.85
N PRO A 147 18.56 -13.63 -11.54
CA PRO A 147 18.81 -14.05 -12.91
C PRO A 147 18.75 -12.83 -13.84
N TYR A 148 19.47 -12.92 -14.96
CA TYR A 148 19.36 -11.94 -16.04
C TYR A 148 17.94 -11.94 -16.61
N THR A 149 17.49 -10.77 -17.05
CA THR A 149 16.18 -10.64 -17.69
C THR A 149 16.17 -9.64 -18.85
N ASP A 150 15.36 -9.92 -19.87
CA ASP A 150 15.28 -9.07 -21.07
C ASP A 150 14.35 -7.85 -20.94
N GLN A 151 13.58 -7.71 -19.86
CA GLN A 151 12.79 -6.50 -19.66
C GLN A 151 13.69 -5.33 -19.25
N PHE A 152 13.51 -4.17 -19.91
CA PHE A 152 14.28 -2.94 -19.67
C PHE A 152 15.77 -3.04 -20.00
N ARG A 153 16.13 -3.63 -21.15
CA ARG A 153 17.52 -3.78 -21.63
C ARG A 153 18.34 -2.49 -21.68
N PHE A 154 17.70 -1.32 -21.72
CA PHE A 154 18.43 -0.06 -21.67
C PHE A 154 19.18 0.15 -20.35
N LEU A 155 18.72 -0.45 -19.25
CA LEU A 155 19.39 -0.39 -17.95
C LEU A 155 20.67 -1.24 -17.91
N ASP A 156 20.76 -2.29 -18.72
CA ASP A 156 21.95 -3.15 -18.81
C ASP A 156 23.18 -2.38 -19.26
N LYS A 157 22.98 -1.23 -19.92
CA LYS A 157 24.06 -0.33 -20.31
C LYS A 157 24.87 0.20 -19.11
N ALA A 158 24.26 0.26 -17.92
CA ALA A 158 24.98 0.64 -16.69
C ALA A 158 26.09 -0.36 -16.30
N ALA A 159 25.96 -1.62 -16.72
CA ALA A 159 26.89 -2.69 -16.41
C ALA A 159 27.89 -3.01 -17.54
N ILE A 160 27.89 -2.24 -18.63
CA ILE A 160 28.89 -2.38 -19.70
C ILE A 160 30.23 -1.82 -19.21
N ILE A 161 31.30 -2.62 -19.28
CA ILE A 161 32.66 -2.18 -18.95
C ILE A 161 33.21 -1.34 -20.11
N THR A 162 33.72 -0.15 -19.82
CA THR A 162 34.43 0.72 -20.76
C THR A 162 35.91 0.88 -20.37
N PRO A 163 36.81 1.25 -21.29
CA PRO A 163 38.25 1.37 -20.98
C PRO A 163 38.58 2.36 -19.85
N ASP A 164 37.73 3.36 -19.66
CA ASP A 164 37.88 4.37 -18.60
C ASP A 164 37.33 3.91 -17.24
N ASP A 165 36.66 2.75 -17.17
CA ASP A 165 36.12 2.24 -15.91
C ASP A 165 37.21 1.50 -15.13
N GLN A 166 37.42 1.92 -13.89
CA GLN A 166 38.38 1.28 -12.99
C GLN A 166 37.66 0.32 -12.04
N VAL A 167 38.24 -0.86 -11.85
CA VAL A 167 37.79 -1.87 -10.89
C VAL A 167 38.84 -1.92 -9.78
N LYS A 168 38.38 -1.85 -8.53
CA LYS A 168 39.24 -1.93 -7.34
C LYS A 168 39.81 -3.35 -7.17
N SER A 169 40.81 -3.50 -6.31
CA SER A 169 41.42 -4.79 -5.99
C SER A 169 40.45 -5.82 -5.39
N ASP A 170 39.35 -5.36 -4.79
CA ASP A 170 38.26 -6.21 -4.27
C ASP A 170 37.24 -6.65 -5.35
N GLY A 171 37.47 -6.27 -6.61
CA GLY A 171 36.58 -6.55 -7.73
C GLY A 171 35.36 -5.62 -7.82
N SER A 172 35.22 -4.63 -6.93
CA SER A 172 34.13 -3.65 -6.96
C SER A 172 34.44 -2.47 -7.89
N ALA A 173 33.40 -1.77 -8.35
CA ALA A 173 33.59 -0.58 -9.20
C ALA A 173 34.23 0.57 -8.42
N ALA A 174 35.26 1.21 -8.98
CA ALA A 174 35.87 2.40 -8.37
C ALA A 174 34.90 3.60 -8.35
N ASN A 175 34.06 3.74 -9.38
CA ASN A 175 33.03 4.77 -9.47
C ASN A 175 31.63 4.16 -9.73
N PRO A 176 30.82 3.99 -8.67
CA PRO A 176 29.46 3.45 -8.78
C PRO A 176 28.50 4.27 -9.65
N TRP A 177 28.83 5.53 -9.96
CA TRP A 177 28.02 6.42 -10.81
C TRP A 177 28.34 6.31 -12.31
N ARG A 178 29.25 5.40 -12.67
CA ARG A 178 29.66 5.14 -14.06
C ARG A 178 29.59 3.65 -14.40
N LEU A 179 29.93 2.77 -13.46
CA LEU A 179 29.85 1.31 -13.62
C LEU A 179 29.08 0.71 -12.45
N CYS A 180 27.97 0.02 -12.76
CA CYS A 180 27.15 -0.70 -11.78
C CYS A 180 27.21 -2.20 -12.05
N SER A 181 27.05 -3.03 -11.02
CA SER A 181 27.01 -4.48 -11.24
C SER A 181 25.68 -4.92 -11.87
N MET A 182 25.71 -6.02 -12.60
CA MET A 182 24.54 -6.67 -13.17
C MET A 182 23.46 -6.96 -12.11
N GLN A 183 23.88 -7.32 -10.89
CA GLN A 183 22.95 -7.52 -9.78
C GLN A 183 22.23 -6.22 -9.40
N GLN A 184 22.93 -5.08 -9.32
CA GLN A 184 22.30 -3.79 -9.06
C GLN A 184 21.32 -3.41 -10.19
N VAL A 185 21.66 -3.71 -11.44
CA VAL A 185 20.76 -3.47 -12.58
C VAL A 185 19.48 -4.30 -12.48
N GLU A 186 19.60 -5.61 -12.22
CA GLU A 186 18.45 -6.50 -12.07
C GLU A 186 17.55 -6.11 -10.88
N GLN A 187 18.13 -5.58 -9.80
CA GLN A 187 17.36 -5.01 -8.68
C GLN A 187 16.49 -3.84 -9.12
N VAL A 188 17.04 -2.92 -9.93
CA VAL A 188 16.29 -1.76 -10.46
C VAL A 188 15.24 -2.19 -11.48
N LYS A 189 15.54 -3.20 -12.32
CA LYS A 189 14.55 -3.79 -13.22
C LYS A 189 13.35 -4.35 -12.47
N CYS A 190 13.56 -5.05 -11.35
CA CYS A 190 12.47 -5.55 -10.51
C CYS A 190 11.57 -4.40 -10.03
N LEU A 191 12.17 -3.32 -9.51
CA LEU A 191 11.42 -2.13 -9.08
C LEU A 191 10.61 -1.53 -10.23
N MET A 192 11.22 -1.36 -11.40
CA MET A 192 10.53 -0.78 -12.55
C MET A 192 9.35 -1.61 -13.06
N ARG A 193 9.38 -2.94 -12.93
CA ARG A 193 8.24 -3.80 -13.27
C ARG A 193 7.07 -3.62 -12.32
N VAL A 194 7.36 -3.30 -11.06
CA VAL A 194 6.36 -3.13 -10.02
C VAL A 194 5.60 -1.81 -10.18
N ILE A 195 6.24 -0.76 -10.72
CA ILE A 195 5.65 0.59 -10.84
C ILE A 195 4.27 0.60 -11.52
N PRO A 196 4.05 -0.02 -12.71
CA PRO A 196 2.72 -0.03 -13.35
C PRO A 196 1.62 -0.65 -12.47
N ILE A 197 1.94 -1.73 -11.76
CA ILE A 197 1.01 -2.38 -10.81
C ILE A 197 0.74 -1.44 -9.63
N GLY A 198 1.75 -0.77 -9.11
CA GLY A 198 1.61 0.21 -8.02
C GLY A 198 0.79 1.45 -8.42
N VAL A 199 0.87 1.89 -9.68
CA VAL A 199 0.00 2.96 -10.21
C VAL A 199 -1.46 2.52 -10.18
N ALA A 200 -1.76 1.31 -10.64
CA ALA A 200 -3.13 0.76 -10.59
C ALA A 200 -3.64 0.65 -9.15
N ALA A 201 -2.79 0.19 -8.23
CA ALA A 201 -3.12 0.15 -6.79
C ALA A 201 -3.36 1.56 -6.21
N SER A 202 -2.58 2.56 -6.63
CA SER A 202 -2.75 3.95 -6.20
C SER A 202 -4.11 4.53 -6.62
N ILE A 203 -4.56 4.23 -7.84
CA ILE A 203 -5.90 4.63 -8.30
C ILE A 203 -6.98 3.94 -7.45
N TYR A 204 -6.85 2.63 -7.21
CA TYR A 204 -7.74 1.86 -6.34
C TYR A 204 -7.94 2.51 -4.96
N TYR A 205 -6.87 3.03 -4.35
CA TYR A 205 -6.98 3.67 -3.04
C TYR A 205 -7.87 4.93 -3.02
N VAL A 206 -8.26 5.48 -4.16
CA VAL A 206 -9.19 6.63 -4.22
C VAL A 206 -10.51 6.24 -3.58
N VAL A 207 -10.97 5.02 -3.83
CA VAL A 207 -12.16 4.43 -3.19
C VAL A 207 -12.04 4.44 -1.68
N ILE A 208 -10.87 4.03 -1.16
CA ILE A 208 -10.60 3.99 0.29
C ILE A 208 -10.55 5.41 0.88
N VAL A 209 -9.92 6.36 0.19
CA VAL A 209 -9.86 7.77 0.61
C VAL A 209 -11.26 8.38 0.69
N GLN A 210 -12.11 8.14 -0.32
CA GLN A 210 -13.48 8.65 -0.27
C GLN A 210 -14.31 8.01 0.82
N GLN A 211 -14.18 6.71 1.04
CA GLN A 211 -14.94 6.03 2.08
C GLN A 211 -14.53 6.51 3.48
N LYS A 212 -13.26 6.83 3.70
CA LYS A 212 -12.81 7.46 4.96
C LYS A 212 -13.30 8.89 5.13
N THR A 213 -13.57 9.60 4.04
CA THR A 213 -13.96 11.03 4.06
C THR A 213 -15.47 11.20 4.03
N TYR A 214 -16.11 10.82 2.91
CA TYR A 214 -17.52 11.07 2.64
C TYR A 214 -18.48 10.24 3.49
N VAL A 215 -18.09 9.04 3.95
CA VAL A 215 -18.99 8.28 4.83
C VAL A 215 -19.23 9.00 6.15
N VAL A 216 -18.24 9.70 6.70
CA VAL A 216 -18.44 10.56 7.88
C VAL A 216 -19.40 11.69 7.55
N PHE A 217 -19.33 12.22 6.32
CA PHE A 217 -20.25 13.24 5.86
C PHE A 217 -21.69 12.74 5.72
N GLN A 218 -21.86 11.58 5.09
CA GLN A 218 -23.13 10.90 4.96
C GLN A 218 -23.70 10.58 6.33
N ALA A 219 -22.93 9.93 7.21
CA ALA A 219 -23.36 9.49 8.53
C ALA A 219 -23.93 10.63 9.38
N LEU A 220 -23.37 11.85 9.28
CA LEU A 220 -23.92 13.01 9.99
C LEU A 220 -25.34 13.40 9.55
N GLN A 221 -25.75 13.00 8.34
CA GLN A 221 -27.11 13.18 7.81
C GLN A 221 -27.93 11.88 7.76
N PHE A 222 -27.50 10.82 8.43
CA PHE A 222 -28.30 9.62 8.70
C PHE A 222 -28.90 9.66 10.11
N ASP A 223 -29.97 8.90 10.35
CA ASP A 223 -30.42 8.61 11.72
C ASP A 223 -29.44 7.65 12.39
N ARG A 224 -28.58 8.19 13.27
CA ARG A 224 -27.52 7.45 13.99
C ARG A 224 -27.97 6.87 15.32
N ARG A 225 -29.28 6.88 15.63
CA ARG A 225 -29.81 6.25 16.84
C ARG A 225 -29.65 4.74 16.78
N LEU A 226 -29.17 4.15 17.88
CA LEU A 226 -28.97 2.71 17.97
C LEU A 226 -30.29 2.02 18.38
N GLY A 227 -31.01 1.46 17.41
CA GLY A 227 -32.29 0.80 17.63
C GLY A 227 -33.31 1.75 18.25
N ASN A 228 -33.96 1.32 19.34
CA ASN A 228 -34.93 2.14 20.08
C ASN A 228 -34.29 2.95 21.22
N THR A 229 -32.96 3.06 21.27
CA THR A 229 -32.27 3.80 22.33
C THR A 229 -32.05 5.27 21.96
N ASN A 230 -31.87 6.13 22.97
CA ASN A 230 -31.49 7.53 22.78
C ASN A 230 -29.99 7.71 22.49
N PHE A 231 -29.22 6.62 22.43
CA PHE A 231 -27.79 6.68 22.14
C PHE A 231 -27.55 6.94 20.64
N THR A 232 -26.77 7.97 20.34
CA THR A 232 -26.39 8.34 18.97
C THR A 232 -24.94 7.97 18.71
N ILE A 233 -24.71 7.07 17.76
CA ILE A 233 -23.36 6.61 17.40
C ILE A 233 -22.59 7.77 16.77
N PRO A 234 -21.38 8.14 17.20
CA PRO A 234 -20.59 9.17 16.54
C PRO A 234 -20.36 8.85 15.07
N ALA A 235 -20.54 9.84 14.18
CA ALA A 235 -20.48 9.61 12.74
C ALA A 235 -19.15 9.04 12.24
N ALA A 236 -18.02 9.48 12.81
CA ALA A 236 -16.70 8.96 12.46
C ALA A 236 -16.46 7.52 12.96
N SER A 237 -17.22 7.06 13.97
CA SER A 237 -17.08 5.69 14.50
C SER A 237 -17.61 4.63 13.56
N TYR A 238 -18.42 4.97 12.55
CA TYR A 238 -18.91 4.01 11.55
C TYR A 238 -17.77 3.30 10.81
N ILE A 239 -16.59 3.91 10.70
CA ILE A 239 -15.40 3.28 10.09
C ILE A 239 -15.00 1.97 10.80
N ILE A 240 -15.42 1.75 12.06
CA ILE A 240 -15.18 0.48 12.75
C ILE A 240 -15.72 -0.73 11.98
N PHE A 241 -16.83 -0.59 11.25
CA PHE A 241 -17.41 -1.70 10.48
C PHE A 241 -16.48 -2.19 9.37
N THR A 242 -15.71 -1.29 8.77
CA THR A 242 -14.65 -1.65 7.81
C THR A 242 -13.55 -2.47 8.49
N MET A 243 -13.09 -2.04 9.68
CA MET A 243 -12.06 -2.75 10.43
C MET A 243 -12.54 -4.13 10.92
N LEU A 244 -13.79 -4.23 11.36
CA LEU A 244 -14.41 -5.49 11.76
C LEU A 244 -14.54 -6.45 10.58
N ALA A 245 -15.03 -5.97 9.43
CA ALA A 245 -15.14 -6.79 8.22
C ALA A 245 -13.78 -7.32 7.77
N LEU A 246 -12.75 -6.47 7.76
CA LEU A 246 -11.37 -6.87 7.46
C LEU A 246 -10.86 -7.92 8.45
N THR A 247 -11.04 -7.68 9.76
CA THR A 247 -10.55 -8.57 10.83
C THR A 247 -11.24 -9.94 10.80
N ILE A 248 -12.55 -9.98 10.54
CA ILE A 248 -13.32 -11.21 10.40
C ILE A 248 -12.95 -11.94 9.10
N TRP A 249 -12.66 -11.20 8.03
CA TRP A 249 -12.35 -11.80 6.74
C TRP A 249 -11.01 -12.55 6.73
N ILE A 250 -9.98 -12.05 7.40
CA ILE A 250 -8.65 -12.68 7.42
C ILE A 250 -8.71 -14.18 7.82
N PRO A 251 -9.28 -14.58 8.98
CA PRO A 251 -9.35 -15.99 9.35
C PRO A 251 -10.26 -16.79 8.42
N VAL A 252 -11.33 -16.18 7.89
CA VAL A 252 -12.21 -16.84 6.89
C VAL A 252 -11.42 -17.15 5.62
N TYR A 253 -10.64 -16.19 5.13
CA TYR A 253 -9.81 -16.36 3.95
C TYR A 253 -8.76 -17.45 4.16
N ASP A 254 -8.00 -17.38 5.24
CA ASP A 254 -6.88 -18.30 5.49
C ASP A 254 -7.34 -19.72 5.84
N ARG A 255 -8.44 -19.88 6.58
CA ARG A 255 -8.89 -21.20 7.08
C ARG A 255 -9.90 -21.87 6.17
N ILE A 256 -10.67 -21.12 5.38
CA ILE A 256 -11.76 -21.68 4.55
C ILE A 256 -11.43 -21.52 3.06
N ILE A 257 -11.11 -20.30 2.62
CA ILE A 257 -10.95 -19.99 1.19
C ILE A 257 -9.64 -20.55 0.64
N VAL A 258 -8.50 -20.33 1.30
CA VAL A 258 -7.19 -20.80 0.83
C VAL A 258 -7.13 -22.33 0.67
N PRO A 259 -7.55 -23.14 1.66
CA PRO A 259 -7.55 -24.60 1.50
C PRO A 259 -8.46 -25.07 0.37
N THR A 260 -9.62 -24.43 0.20
CA THR A 260 -10.57 -24.73 -0.88
C THR A 260 -9.97 -24.40 -2.24
N LEU A 261 -9.45 -23.18 -2.42
CA LEU A 261 -8.81 -22.75 -3.67
C LEU A 261 -7.57 -23.58 -4.00
N ARG A 262 -6.78 -23.99 -2.99
CA ARG A 262 -5.61 -24.86 -3.19
C ARG A 262 -6.01 -26.22 -3.76
N ARG A 263 -7.15 -26.79 -3.34
CA ARG A 263 -7.68 -28.04 -3.91
C ARG A 263 -8.03 -27.89 -5.40
N PHE A 264 -8.56 -26.74 -5.82
CA PHE A 264 -8.97 -26.52 -7.20
C PHE A 264 -7.84 -26.04 -8.13
N THR A 265 -6.93 -25.21 -7.63
CA THR A 265 -5.92 -24.54 -8.47
C THR A 265 -4.54 -25.20 -8.42
N GLY A 266 -4.28 -26.04 -7.42
CA GLY A 266 -2.96 -26.61 -7.16
C GLY A 266 -1.90 -25.61 -6.67
N LYS A 267 -2.25 -24.33 -6.47
CA LYS A 267 -1.31 -23.29 -6.00
C LYS A 267 -1.30 -23.22 -4.48
N GLU A 268 -0.11 -23.06 -3.88
CA GLU A 268 0.03 -22.99 -2.40
C GLU A 268 -0.85 -21.91 -1.75
N GLY A 269 -0.94 -20.73 -2.37
CA GLY A 269 -1.79 -19.62 -1.92
C GLY A 269 -3.22 -19.63 -2.47
N GLY A 270 -3.64 -20.69 -3.18
CA GLY A 270 -4.94 -20.81 -3.83
C GLY A 270 -5.10 -19.97 -5.11
N ILE A 271 -4.70 -18.71 -5.13
CA ILE A 271 -4.69 -17.85 -6.34
C ILE A 271 -3.38 -17.07 -6.42
N THR A 272 -3.07 -16.48 -7.58
CA THR A 272 -1.90 -15.61 -7.68
C THR A 272 -2.12 -14.31 -6.92
N VAL A 273 -1.03 -13.67 -6.49
CA VAL A 273 -1.12 -12.41 -5.75
C VAL A 273 -1.78 -11.31 -6.59
N LEU A 274 -1.49 -11.24 -7.88
CA LEU A 274 -2.16 -10.30 -8.80
C LEU A 274 -3.67 -10.63 -8.98
N GLN A 275 -4.07 -11.90 -8.97
CA GLN A 275 -5.49 -12.27 -8.98
C GLN A 275 -6.19 -11.82 -7.68
N LYS A 276 -5.53 -12.01 -6.54
CA LYS A 276 -6.02 -11.56 -5.23
C LYS A 276 -6.26 -10.04 -5.22
N MET A 277 -5.31 -9.25 -5.74
CA MET A 277 -5.48 -7.81 -5.90
C MET A 277 -6.63 -7.44 -6.86
N GLY A 278 -6.75 -8.14 -8.00
CA GLY A 278 -7.83 -7.92 -8.96
C GLY A 278 -9.24 -8.16 -8.37
N VAL A 279 -9.40 -9.18 -7.52
CA VAL A 279 -10.67 -9.42 -6.80
C VAL A 279 -11.02 -8.23 -5.90
N GLY A 280 -10.03 -7.69 -5.18
CA GLY A 280 -10.24 -6.52 -4.34
C GLY A 280 -10.65 -5.28 -5.14
N MET A 281 -10.07 -5.07 -6.34
CA MET A 281 -10.47 -3.98 -7.24
C MET A 281 -11.92 -4.14 -7.75
N VAL A 282 -12.35 -5.37 -8.09
CA VAL A 282 -13.76 -5.63 -8.45
C VAL A 282 -14.70 -5.31 -7.29
N LEU A 283 -14.34 -5.71 -6.07
CA LEU A 283 -15.12 -5.39 -4.87
C LEU A 283 -15.18 -3.88 -4.61
N ALA A 284 -14.14 -3.12 -4.92
CA ALA A 284 -14.16 -1.66 -4.82
C ALA A 284 -15.16 -1.03 -5.80
N ILE A 285 -15.26 -1.51 -7.04
CA ILE A 285 -16.29 -1.08 -8.00
C ILE A 285 -17.69 -1.34 -7.43
N ILE A 286 -17.94 -2.56 -6.95
CA ILE A 286 -19.22 -2.93 -6.32
C ILE A 286 -19.51 -2.02 -5.12
N THR A 287 -18.49 -1.71 -4.32
CA THR A 287 -18.66 -0.82 -3.15
C THR A 287 -19.10 0.58 -3.56
N MET A 288 -18.52 1.15 -4.63
CA MET A 288 -18.92 2.47 -5.13
C MET A 288 -20.35 2.47 -5.68
N LEU A 289 -20.76 1.41 -6.37
CA LEU A 289 -22.14 1.26 -6.83
C LEU A 289 -23.12 1.17 -5.65
N VAL A 290 -22.82 0.34 -4.64
CA VAL A 290 -23.64 0.24 -3.43
C VAL A 290 -23.70 1.58 -2.69
N SER A 291 -22.58 2.28 -2.58
CA SER A 291 -22.52 3.60 -1.92
C SER A 291 -23.36 4.64 -2.65
N ALA A 292 -23.36 4.62 -3.98
CA ALA A 292 -24.19 5.51 -4.80
C ALA A 292 -25.69 5.25 -4.58
N LEU A 293 -26.11 3.98 -4.57
CA LEU A 293 -27.50 3.59 -4.34
C LEU A 293 -27.97 3.95 -2.92
N VAL A 294 -27.11 3.71 -1.91
CA VAL A 294 -27.39 4.09 -0.52
C VAL A 294 -27.52 5.61 -0.39
N GLU A 295 -26.67 6.37 -1.06
CA GLU A 295 -26.72 7.84 -1.04
C GLU A 295 -27.98 8.39 -1.72
N GLU A 296 -28.36 7.83 -2.87
CA GLU A 296 -29.58 8.21 -3.58
C GLU A 296 -30.82 8.01 -2.68
N ARG A 297 -30.89 6.86 -2.00
CA ARG A 297 -31.94 6.56 -1.04
C ARG A 297 -31.92 7.49 0.18
N ARG A 298 -30.73 7.72 0.76
CA ARG A 298 -30.53 8.64 1.90
C ARG A 298 -31.04 10.03 1.56
N ARG A 299 -30.61 10.58 0.43
CA ARG A 299 -30.98 11.92 -0.05
C ARG A 299 -32.49 12.03 -0.30
N THR A 300 -33.09 11.05 -0.96
CA THR A 300 -34.54 11.02 -1.20
C THR A 300 -35.33 11.08 0.11
N LEU A 301 -34.92 10.32 1.11
CA LEU A 301 -35.56 10.32 2.43
C LEU A 301 -35.26 11.57 3.26
N ALA A 302 -34.10 12.21 3.09
CA ALA A 302 -33.80 13.48 3.73
C ALA A 302 -34.72 14.61 3.22
N ILE A 303 -35.09 14.58 1.93
CA ILE A 303 -35.98 15.57 1.32
C ILE A 303 -37.46 15.27 1.65
N THR A 304 -37.86 14.00 1.66
CA THR A 304 -39.28 13.61 1.79
C THR A 304 -39.72 13.36 3.23
N LYS A 305 -38.83 12.85 4.10
CA LYS A 305 -39.11 12.43 5.48
C LYS A 305 -37.93 12.72 6.41
N PRO A 306 -37.62 14.00 6.69
CA PRO A 306 -36.55 14.36 7.61
C PRO A 306 -36.92 14.06 9.06
N VAL A 307 -35.94 13.65 9.88
CA VAL A 307 -36.12 13.35 11.32
C VAL A 307 -35.40 14.34 12.24
N GLY A 308 -34.74 15.34 11.66
CA GLY A 308 -34.00 16.38 12.38
C GLY A 308 -33.18 17.24 11.44
N MET A 309 -32.37 18.14 12.00
CA MET A 309 -31.48 19.03 11.26
C MET A 309 -30.10 19.02 11.91
N ASP A 310 -29.06 18.85 11.10
CA ASP A 310 -27.69 19.18 11.46
C ASP A 310 -27.47 20.69 11.22
N PRO A 311 -26.93 21.45 12.19
CA PRO A 311 -26.78 22.90 12.08
C PRO A 311 -25.95 23.37 10.88
N ARG A 312 -24.98 22.57 10.42
CA ARG A 312 -24.10 22.92 9.29
C ARG A 312 -24.48 22.21 8.02
N ARG A 313 -25.10 21.03 8.11
CA ARG A 313 -25.33 20.14 6.97
C ARG A 313 -26.80 19.95 6.63
N GLY A 314 -27.73 20.56 7.33
CA GLY A 314 -29.15 20.52 6.96
C GLY A 314 -29.85 19.21 7.35
N ALA A 315 -30.89 18.84 6.60
CA ALA A 315 -31.85 17.82 7.03
C ALA A 315 -31.21 16.43 7.23
N ILE A 316 -31.59 15.77 8.33
CA ILE A 316 -31.19 14.41 8.66
C ILE A 316 -32.22 13.45 8.08
N SER A 317 -31.76 12.49 7.29
CA SER A 317 -32.57 11.44 6.68
C SER A 317 -33.18 10.52 7.74
N SER A 318 -34.44 10.10 7.53
CA SER A 318 -35.06 9.01 8.31
C SER A 318 -34.40 7.64 8.09
N LEU A 319 -33.48 7.52 7.14
CA LEU A 319 -32.73 6.29 6.92
C LEU A 319 -31.80 6.00 8.10
N SER A 320 -31.85 4.79 8.63
CA SER A 320 -30.96 4.35 9.72
C SER A 320 -29.51 4.30 9.23
N GLY A 321 -28.57 4.79 10.03
CA GLY A 321 -27.13 4.74 9.75
C GLY A 321 -26.59 3.32 9.57
N MET A 322 -27.32 2.29 9.99
CA MET A 322 -26.98 0.88 9.71
C MET A 322 -26.91 0.56 8.22
N TRP A 323 -27.56 1.35 7.35
CA TRP A 323 -27.45 1.23 5.89
C TRP A 323 -26.06 1.57 5.33
N LEU A 324 -25.15 2.12 6.14
CA LEU A 324 -23.74 2.30 5.77
C LEU A 324 -22.93 1.00 5.94
N ILE A 325 -23.42 0.02 6.71
CA ILE A 325 -22.68 -1.22 6.99
C ILE A 325 -22.37 -2.03 5.72
N PRO A 326 -23.28 -2.20 4.74
CA PRO A 326 -22.98 -2.94 3.52
C PRO A 326 -21.78 -2.37 2.74
N GLN A 327 -21.75 -1.06 2.47
CA GLN A 327 -20.62 -0.43 1.78
C GLN A 327 -19.33 -0.49 2.61
N LEU A 328 -19.41 -0.29 3.93
CA LEU A 328 -18.23 -0.35 4.80
C LEU A 328 -17.64 -1.75 4.92
N SER A 329 -18.50 -2.77 4.93
CA SER A 329 -18.11 -4.19 4.92
C SER A 329 -17.45 -4.57 3.60
N LEU A 330 -18.03 -4.14 2.46
CA LEU A 330 -17.48 -4.40 1.15
C LEU A 330 -16.11 -3.72 0.94
N VAL A 331 -15.94 -2.49 1.45
CA VAL A 331 -14.62 -1.83 1.47
C VAL A 331 -13.63 -2.59 2.34
N GLY A 332 -14.03 -3.05 3.53
CA GLY A 332 -13.13 -3.84 4.40
C GLY A 332 -12.68 -5.14 3.74
N LEU A 333 -13.59 -5.81 3.03
CA LEU A 333 -13.29 -7.00 2.24
C LEU A 333 -12.36 -6.68 1.06
N SER A 334 -12.67 -5.63 0.31
CA SER A 334 -11.85 -5.13 -0.80
C SER A 334 -10.43 -4.82 -0.35
N GLU A 335 -10.29 -4.09 0.77
CA GLU A 335 -8.99 -3.73 1.36
C GLU A 335 -8.23 -5.00 1.79
N ALA A 336 -8.89 -5.98 2.41
CA ALA A 336 -8.27 -7.25 2.78
C ALA A 336 -7.72 -8.05 1.57
N PHE A 337 -8.31 -7.90 0.38
CA PHE A 337 -7.79 -8.49 -0.84
C PHE A 337 -6.65 -7.68 -1.47
N THR A 338 -6.87 -6.38 -1.72
CA THR A 338 -5.91 -5.53 -2.43
C THR A 338 -4.72 -5.15 -1.57
N LEU A 339 -4.92 -4.63 -0.36
CA LEU A 339 -3.83 -4.17 0.51
C LEU A 339 -2.94 -5.33 0.94
N VAL A 340 -3.54 -6.44 1.39
CA VAL A 340 -2.75 -7.63 1.79
C VAL A 340 -2.05 -8.24 0.57
N GLY A 341 -2.74 -8.31 -0.58
CA GLY A 341 -2.13 -8.75 -1.83
C GLY A 341 -0.97 -7.88 -2.27
N GLU A 342 -1.09 -6.55 -2.15
CA GLU A 342 -0.05 -5.60 -2.52
C GLU A 342 1.17 -5.70 -1.60
N VAL A 343 0.97 -5.80 -0.29
CA VAL A 343 2.07 -6.02 0.68
C VAL A 343 2.80 -7.32 0.39
N GLU A 344 2.05 -8.41 0.14
CA GLU A 344 2.62 -9.71 -0.23
C GLU A 344 3.37 -9.63 -1.57
N PHE A 345 2.82 -8.90 -2.54
CA PHE A 345 3.42 -8.68 -3.85
C PHE A 345 4.74 -7.93 -3.69
N TYR A 346 4.77 -6.79 -3.01
CA TYR A 346 5.99 -6.03 -2.80
C TYR A 346 7.04 -6.85 -2.04
N TYR A 347 6.63 -7.60 -1.01
CA TYR A 347 7.56 -8.43 -0.27
C TYR A 347 8.23 -9.51 -1.14
N LYS A 348 7.45 -10.18 -2.01
CA LYS A 348 7.95 -11.25 -2.89
C LYS A 348 8.74 -10.70 -4.09
N GLN A 349 8.35 -9.54 -4.61
CA GLN A 349 8.87 -9.01 -5.86
C GLN A 349 10.06 -8.06 -5.68
N PHE A 350 10.15 -7.36 -4.56
CA PHE A 350 11.32 -6.53 -4.28
C PHE A 350 12.56 -7.41 -4.00
N PRO A 351 13.76 -6.93 -4.40
CA PRO A 351 15.03 -7.49 -3.94
C PRO A 351 15.14 -7.53 -2.41
N GLU A 352 15.88 -8.50 -1.88
CA GLU A 352 15.98 -8.70 -0.43
C GLU A 352 16.61 -7.49 0.27
N ASN A 353 17.64 -6.91 -0.35
CA ASN A 353 18.31 -5.69 0.10
C ASN A 353 17.47 -4.41 -0.09
N MET A 354 16.25 -4.50 -0.64
CA MET A 354 15.35 -3.37 -0.92
C MET A 354 13.95 -3.55 -0.30
N ARG A 355 13.75 -4.50 0.61
CA ARG A 355 12.42 -4.75 1.20
C ARG A 355 11.85 -3.54 1.96
N SER A 356 12.68 -2.71 2.58
CA SER A 356 12.26 -1.45 3.24
C SER A 356 11.71 -0.43 2.24
N ILE A 357 12.24 -0.39 1.01
CA ILE A 357 11.70 0.42 -0.09
C ILE A 357 10.33 -0.13 -0.49
N GLY A 358 10.16 -1.46 -0.54
CA GLY A 358 8.86 -2.09 -0.83
C GLY A 358 7.75 -1.63 0.13
N GLY A 359 8.03 -1.61 1.44
CA GLY A 359 7.09 -1.07 2.43
C GLY A 359 6.81 0.43 2.26
N SER A 360 7.82 1.21 1.87
CA SER A 360 7.68 2.65 1.62
C SER A 360 6.85 2.95 0.36
N PHE A 361 6.95 2.11 -0.66
CA PHE A 361 6.25 2.27 -1.93
C PHE A 361 4.72 2.23 -1.77
N LEU A 362 4.23 1.42 -0.83
CA LEU A 362 2.82 1.40 -0.43
C LEU A 362 2.32 2.78 0.06
N PHE A 363 3.09 3.44 0.93
CA PHE A 363 2.73 4.76 1.44
C PHE A 363 2.82 5.86 0.38
N VAL A 364 3.75 5.74 -0.57
CA VAL A 364 3.78 6.60 -1.76
C VAL A 364 2.49 6.42 -2.56
N GLY A 365 2.01 5.19 -2.74
CA GLY A 365 0.74 4.90 -3.38
C GLY A 365 -0.46 5.55 -2.67
N PHE A 366 -0.51 5.49 -1.33
CA PHE A 366 -1.55 6.18 -0.55
C PHE A 366 -1.50 7.71 -0.72
N ALA A 367 -0.29 8.28 -0.77
CA ALA A 367 -0.11 9.72 -0.98
C ALA A 367 -0.57 10.15 -2.38
N LEU A 368 -0.15 9.43 -3.42
CA LEU A 368 -0.59 9.66 -4.80
C LEU A 368 -2.11 9.59 -4.91
N SER A 369 -2.73 8.60 -4.28
CA SER A 369 -4.17 8.44 -4.22
C SER A 369 -4.88 9.62 -3.55
N SER A 370 -4.33 10.10 -2.43
CA SER A 370 -4.88 11.25 -1.70
C SER A 370 -4.82 12.52 -2.55
N TYR A 371 -3.70 12.77 -3.24
CA TYR A 371 -3.57 13.89 -4.17
C TYR A 371 -4.52 13.76 -5.37
N PHE A 372 -4.65 12.56 -5.94
CA PHE A 372 -5.55 12.32 -7.05
C PHE A 372 -7.02 12.50 -6.65
N SER A 373 -7.39 12.05 -5.44
CA SER A 373 -8.70 12.32 -4.83
C SER A 373 -8.98 13.82 -4.69
N SER A 374 -8.03 14.60 -4.12
CA SER A 374 -8.18 16.05 -4.01
C SER A 374 -8.27 16.74 -5.36
N PHE A 375 -7.52 16.28 -6.36
CA PHE A 375 -7.62 16.75 -7.73
C PHE A 375 -9.00 16.48 -8.33
N LEU A 376 -9.54 15.26 -8.20
CA LEU A 376 -10.88 14.91 -8.67
C LEU A 376 -11.96 15.79 -8.04
N VAL A 377 -11.91 15.98 -6.71
CA VAL A 377 -12.84 16.85 -5.99
C VAL A 377 -12.75 18.29 -6.51
N SER A 378 -11.53 18.81 -6.71
CA SER A 378 -11.31 20.16 -7.25
C SER A 378 -11.86 20.33 -8.67
N VAL A 379 -11.64 19.34 -9.55
CA VAL A 379 -12.20 19.33 -10.91
C VAL A 379 -13.72 19.37 -10.86
N ILE A 380 -14.34 18.53 -10.02
CA ILE A 380 -15.80 18.47 -9.87
C ILE A 380 -16.36 19.79 -9.34
N HIS A 381 -15.74 20.39 -8.32
CA HIS A 381 -16.16 21.70 -7.83
C HIS A 381 -16.14 22.74 -8.95
N ARG A 382 -15.04 22.78 -9.73
CA ARG A 382 -14.91 23.73 -10.83
C ARG A 382 -15.95 23.49 -11.93
N THR A 383 -16.17 22.25 -12.35
CA THR A 383 -17.08 21.93 -13.45
C THR A 383 -18.55 22.01 -13.06
N THR A 384 -18.91 21.72 -11.82
CA THR A 384 -20.32 21.66 -11.36
C THR A 384 -20.81 22.94 -10.71
N SER A 385 -19.92 23.88 -10.36
CA SER A 385 -20.29 25.16 -9.73
C SER A 385 -21.28 26.01 -10.55
N GLY A 386 -21.24 25.91 -11.90
CA GLY A 386 -22.15 26.62 -12.81
C GLY A 386 -23.22 25.74 -13.45
N ALA A 387 -23.33 24.46 -13.06
CA ALA A 387 -24.28 23.54 -13.67
C ALA A 387 -25.71 23.80 -13.16
N ALA A 388 -26.71 23.68 -14.04
CA ALA A 388 -28.12 23.83 -13.69
C ALA A 388 -28.60 22.80 -12.64
N THR A 389 -27.91 21.66 -12.52
CA THR A 389 -28.15 20.62 -11.52
C THR A 389 -27.55 20.93 -10.14
N GLY A 390 -26.83 22.04 -10.01
CA GLY A 390 -26.11 22.44 -8.79
C GLY A 390 -24.76 21.75 -8.62
N GLN A 391 -23.99 22.23 -7.66
CA GLN A 391 -22.70 21.66 -7.28
C GLN A 391 -22.87 20.23 -6.76
N TRP A 392 -22.07 19.27 -7.23
CA TRP A 392 -22.21 17.86 -6.81
C TRP A 392 -21.77 17.61 -5.37
N LEU A 393 -20.76 18.35 -4.90
CA LEU A 393 -20.13 18.19 -3.59
C LEU A 393 -20.26 19.45 -2.72
N PRO A 394 -21.46 19.91 -2.36
CA PRO A 394 -21.65 21.01 -1.40
C PRO A 394 -21.50 20.50 0.04
N GLU A 395 -21.37 21.41 1.01
CA GLU A 395 -21.29 21.04 2.44
C GLU A 395 -22.54 20.31 2.95
N ASP A 396 -23.72 20.70 2.46
CA ASP A 396 -24.99 20.00 2.68
C ASP A 396 -25.23 18.99 1.55
N LEU A 397 -24.96 17.71 1.79
CA LEU A 397 -25.08 16.67 0.76
C LEU A 397 -26.52 16.50 0.24
N ASN A 398 -27.56 17.00 0.93
CA ASN A 398 -28.93 16.93 0.42
C ASN A 398 -29.11 17.79 -0.83
N LYS A 399 -28.35 18.89 -0.92
CA LYS A 399 -28.31 19.79 -2.09
C LYS A 399 -27.38 19.27 -3.19
N GLY A 400 -26.48 18.34 -2.85
CA GLY A 400 -25.49 17.77 -3.75
C GLY A 400 -25.97 16.54 -4.51
N ARG A 401 -25.04 16.00 -5.30
CA ARG A 401 -25.13 14.73 -6.04
C ARG A 401 -23.91 13.86 -5.75
N LEU A 402 -23.76 13.48 -4.48
CA LEU A 402 -22.69 12.59 -4.04
C LEU A 402 -22.82 11.18 -4.68
N ASP A 403 -24.05 10.76 -4.98
CA ASP A 403 -24.35 9.58 -5.79
C ASP A 403 -23.63 9.61 -7.15
N TYR A 404 -23.68 10.73 -7.87
CA TYR A 404 -22.98 10.90 -9.15
C TYR A 404 -21.47 10.87 -8.99
N PHE A 405 -20.92 11.41 -7.90
CA PHE A 405 -19.50 11.29 -7.61
C PHE A 405 -19.06 9.85 -7.37
N TYR A 406 -19.87 9.06 -6.64
CA TYR A 406 -19.59 7.63 -6.47
C TYR A 406 -19.69 6.84 -7.79
N TYR A 407 -20.67 7.13 -8.65
CA TYR A 407 -20.73 6.53 -9.98
C TYR A 407 -19.52 6.88 -10.85
N LEU A 408 -19.04 8.13 -10.78
CA LEU A 408 -17.82 8.56 -11.48
C LEU A 408 -16.60 7.77 -11.02
N ILE A 409 -16.43 7.59 -9.70
CA ILE A 409 -15.32 6.80 -9.15
C ILE A 409 -15.45 5.33 -9.57
N ALA A 410 -16.66 4.77 -9.55
CA ALA A 410 -16.90 3.41 -10.05
C ALA A 410 -16.45 3.27 -11.52
N ALA A 411 -16.75 4.25 -12.38
CA ALA A 411 -16.32 4.26 -13.78
C ALA A 411 -14.79 4.37 -13.92
N ILE A 412 -14.13 5.22 -13.11
CA ILE A 412 -12.66 5.32 -13.06
C ILE A 412 -12.06 3.98 -12.64
N GLU A 413 -12.63 3.31 -11.64
CA GLU A 413 -12.15 2.00 -11.20
C GLU A 413 -12.38 0.89 -12.22
N VAL A 414 -13.44 0.93 -13.03
CA VAL A 414 -13.63 0.01 -14.15
C VAL A 414 -12.51 0.17 -15.19
N VAL A 415 -12.16 1.41 -15.53
CA VAL A 415 -11.03 1.69 -16.44
C VAL A 415 -9.71 1.25 -15.81
N ASN A 416 -9.52 1.52 -14.51
CA ASN A 416 -8.35 1.09 -13.74
C ASN A 416 -8.20 -0.43 -13.72
N LEU A 417 -9.30 -1.18 -13.56
CA LEU A 417 -9.28 -2.64 -13.61
C LEU A 417 -8.82 -3.13 -15.00
N GLY A 418 -9.26 -2.49 -16.08
CA GLY A 418 -8.76 -2.78 -17.43
C GLY A 418 -7.25 -2.55 -17.55
N TYR A 419 -6.76 -1.40 -17.07
CA TYR A 419 -5.34 -1.07 -17.01
C TYR A 419 -4.55 -2.08 -16.16
N PHE A 420 -5.06 -2.45 -14.99
CA PHE A 420 -4.46 -3.43 -14.09
C PHE A 420 -4.32 -4.80 -14.76
N ILE A 421 -5.36 -5.27 -15.47
CA ILE A 421 -5.31 -6.56 -16.17
C ILE A 421 -4.24 -6.54 -17.27
N ILE A 422 -4.11 -5.45 -18.02
CA ILE A 422 -3.05 -5.30 -19.03
C ILE A 422 -1.68 -5.36 -18.37
N CYS A 423 -1.47 -4.61 -17.30
CA CYS A 423 -0.21 -4.60 -16.56
C CYS A 423 0.11 -5.97 -15.94
N ALA A 424 -0.90 -6.65 -15.38
CA ALA A 424 -0.75 -7.97 -14.78
C ALA A 424 -0.38 -9.05 -15.80
N LYS A 425 -0.89 -8.96 -17.04
CA LYS A 425 -0.48 -9.84 -18.15
C LYS A 425 0.93 -9.56 -18.65
N TRP A 426 1.36 -8.29 -18.60
CA TRP A 426 2.71 -7.87 -18.99
C TRP A 426 3.77 -8.19 -17.90
N TYR A 427 3.35 -8.27 -16.64
CA TYR A 427 4.23 -8.46 -15.49
C TYR A 427 4.89 -9.85 -15.45
N LYS A 428 6.22 -9.89 -15.33
CA LYS A 428 6.98 -11.12 -15.10
C LYS A 428 7.44 -11.22 -13.65
N TYR A 429 7.06 -12.31 -12.99
CA TYR A 429 7.42 -12.57 -11.59
C TYR A 429 8.93 -12.74 -11.43
N LYS A 430 9.46 -12.21 -10.33
CA LYS A 430 10.85 -12.42 -9.94
C LYS A 430 11.11 -13.92 -9.73
N GLY A 431 12.10 -14.47 -10.43
CA GLY A 431 12.54 -15.87 -10.30
C GLY A 431 11.80 -16.88 -11.19
N SER A 432 10.96 -16.47 -12.14
CA SER A 432 10.24 -17.40 -13.03
C SER A 432 11.03 -17.86 -14.27
N ASP A 433 12.16 -17.25 -14.59
CA ASP A 433 12.94 -17.54 -15.82
C ASP A 433 13.94 -18.70 -15.66
N THR A 434 13.93 -19.41 -14.53
CA THR A 434 14.85 -20.52 -14.23
C THR A 434 14.73 -21.69 -15.23
N SER A 435 13.54 -21.91 -15.80
CA SER A 435 13.27 -23.07 -16.67
C SER A 435 13.86 -22.98 -18.07
N VAL A 436 14.22 -21.79 -18.56
CA VAL A 436 14.73 -21.64 -19.94
C VAL A 436 16.26 -21.70 -19.98
N HIS A 437 16.95 -21.14 -18.98
CA HIS A 437 18.40 -21.03 -19.00
C HIS A 437 19.15 -22.19 -18.32
N GLU A 438 18.57 -22.88 -17.34
CA GLU A 438 19.19 -24.11 -16.79
C GLU A 438 19.20 -25.24 -17.84
N VAL A 439 18.17 -25.31 -18.69
CA VAL A 439 18.06 -26.32 -19.77
C VAL A 439 19.13 -26.10 -20.85
N ASP A 440 19.48 -24.85 -21.15
CA ASP A 440 20.53 -24.53 -22.14
C ASP A 440 21.95 -24.74 -21.58
N MET A 441 22.18 -24.43 -20.30
CA MET A 441 23.47 -24.70 -19.63
C MET A 441 23.75 -26.20 -19.48
N GLY A 442 22.74 -27.01 -19.16
CA GLY A 442 22.86 -28.47 -19.11
C GLY A 442 23.17 -29.09 -20.47
N LYS A 443 22.61 -28.54 -21.56
CA LYS A 443 22.90 -28.99 -22.94
C LYS A 443 24.29 -28.59 -23.43
N MET A 444 24.81 -27.42 -23.03
CA MET A 444 26.18 -27.01 -23.37
C MET A 444 27.26 -27.79 -22.61
N GLN A 445 27.01 -28.19 -21.36
CA GLN A 445 27.95 -29.01 -20.58
C GLN A 445 27.98 -30.48 -21.05
N SER A 446 26.85 -31.03 -21.49
CA SER A 446 26.78 -32.40 -22.03
C SER A 446 27.48 -32.57 -23.39
N GLY A 447 27.83 -31.49 -24.09
CA GLY A 447 28.43 -31.54 -25.43
C GLY A 447 29.97 -31.65 -25.46
N LYS A 448 30.66 -31.66 -24.31
CA LYS A 448 32.13 -31.60 -24.24
C LYS A 448 32.84 -32.87 -23.76
N GLU A 449 32.13 -33.94 -23.47
CA GLU A 449 32.75 -35.25 -23.18
C GLU A 449 32.50 -36.24 -24.33
N LYS A 450 33.41 -36.21 -25.32
CA LYS A 450 33.71 -37.39 -26.13
C LYS A 450 35.17 -37.76 -25.86
N PRO A 451 35.47 -38.95 -25.30
CA PRO A 451 36.83 -39.42 -25.18
C PRO A 451 37.38 -39.77 -26.57
N LEU A 452 38.58 -39.28 -26.88
CA LEU A 452 39.43 -39.86 -27.91
C LEU A 452 39.89 -41.23 -27.41
N VAL A 453 39.53 -42.28 -28.15
CA VAL A 453 40.26 -43.55 -28.21
C VAL A 453 40.56 -43.81 -29.68
#